data_AF-A0A1X7UAL2-F1
#
_entry.id   AF-A0A1X7UAL2-F1
#
_cell.length_a   1.000
_cell.length_b   1.000
_cell.length_c   1.000
_cell.angle_alpha   90.00
_cell.angle_beta   90.00
_cell.angle_gamma   90.00
#
_symmetry.space_group_name_H-M   'P 1'
#
loop_
_entity.id
_entity.type
_entity.pdbx_description
1 polymer ?
#
loop_
_entity_poly.entity_id
_entity_poly.type
_entity_poly.pdbx_seq_one_letter_code
_entity_poly.pdbx_strand_id
1 'polypeptide(L)'
;MKLVTVILIIVLLLLLSSAAAVDYKEEYCRGQTYVGNGGKDHSYPHLHCGSNFFVLSRTDGGHTDLTDASKRQEILDNKTKEYGDARRPRDITRVLTRSLYSIISTLD
;
A
#
# COMPACT_ATOMS: atom_id res chain seq x y z
N MET A 1 5.01 -9.79 46.13
CA MET A 1 5.68 -10.28 44.90
C MET A 1 4.72 -10.36 43.70
N LYS A 2 3.51 -10.90 43.84
CA LYS A 2 2.51 -11.02 42.74
C LYS A 2 2.15 -9.69 42.05
N LEU A 3 2.07 -8.58 42.81
CA LEU A 3 1.73 -7.26 42.27
C LEU A 3 2.81 -6.71 41.33
N VAL A 4 4.08 -6.94 41.65
CA VAL A 4 5.23 -6.45 40.86
C VAL A 4 5.28 -7.17 39.51
N THR A 5 5.00 -8.48 39.49
CA THR A 5 4.96 -9.27 38.26
C THR A 5 3.82 -8.84 37.34
N VAL A 6 2.64 -8.53 37.88
CA VAL A 6 1.50 -8.04 37.09
C VAL A 6 1.80 -6.67 36.47
N ILE A 7 2.39 -5.76 37.24
CA ILE A 7 2.80 -4.44 36.72
C ILE A 7 3.83 -4.59 35.59
N LEU A 8 4.80 -5.50 35.74
CA LEU A 8 5.82 -5.74 34.72
C LEU A 8 5.20 -6.26 33.41
N ILE A 9 4.23 -7.17 33.50
CA ILE A 9 3.52 -7.71 32.33
C ILE A 9 2.69 -6.62 31.64
N ILE A 10 2.02 -5.75 32.39
CA ILE A 10 1.24 -4.64 31.82
C ILE A 10 2.17 -3.64 31.11
N VAL A 11 3.31 -3.29 31.70
CA VAL A 11 4.30 -2.42 31.06
C VAL A 11 4.88 -3.06 29.81
N LEU A 12 5.16 -4.37 29.82
CA LEU A 12 5.63 -5.09 28.64
C LEU A 12 4.58 -5.09 27.53
N LEU A 13 3.31 -5.36 27.85
CA LEU A 13 2.20 -5.32 26.90
C LEU A 13 1.96 -3.92 26.31
N LEU A 14 2.19 -2.86 27.09
CA LEU A 14 2.11 -1.47 26.63
C LEU A 14 3.29 -1.06 25.73
N LEU A 15 4.43 -1.73 25.83
CA LEU A 15 5.59 -1.51 24.93
C LEU A 15 5.48 -2.29 23.62
N LEU A 16 4.65 -3.34 23.56
CA LEU A 16 4.42 -4.13 22.34
C LEU A 16 3.37 -3.53 21.40
N SER A 17 2.63 -2.50 21.82
CA SER A 17 1.49 -1.95 21.07
C SER A 17 1.85 -0.84 20.08
N SER A 18 3.14 -0.59 19.80
CA SER A 18 3.53 0.26 18.67
C SER A 18 3.37 -0.50 17.35
N ALA A 19 2.13 -0.76 16.96
CA ALA A 19 1.80 -1.03 15.56
C ALA A 19 2.16 0.25 14.80
N ALA A 20 3.36 0.28 14.22
CA ALA A 20 3.80 1.40 13.40
C ALA A 20 2.77 1.57 12.28
N ALA A 21 2.14 2.75 12.20
CA ALA A 21 1.25 3.07 11.11
C ALA A 21 2.05 2.94 9.80
N VAL A 22 1.52 2.17 8.85
CA VAL A 22 2.16 1.96 7.55
C VAL A 22 2.28 3.31 6.84
N ASP A 23 3.52 3.74 6.56
CA ASP A 23 3.76 4.89 5.68
C ASP A 23 3.67 4.41 4.23
N TYR A 24 2.46 4.49 3.67
CA TYR A 24 2.19 4.02 2.32
C TYR A 24 3.04 4.72 1.26
N LYS A 25 3.43 5.98 1.51
CA LYS A 25 4.26 6.77 0.58
C LYS A 25 5.68 6.22 0.52
N GLU A 26 6.26 5.88 1.66
CA GLU A 26 7.59 5.27 1.71
C GLU A 26 7.56 3.81 1.23
N GLU A 27 6.64 3.01 1.77
CA GLU A 27 6.58 1.57 1.53
C GLU A 27 6.27 1.23 0.07
N TYR A 28 5.27 1.91 -0.50
CA TYR A 28 4.78 1.60 -1.84
C TYR A 28 5.37 2.52 -2.89
N CYS A 29 5.59 3.80 -2.58
CA CYS A 29 5.92 4.78 -3.61
C CYS A 29 7.33 5.37 -3.50
N ARG A 30 8.19 4.82 -2.62
CA ARG A 30 9.59 5.24 -2.46
C ARG A 30 9.72 6.75 -2.20
N GLY A 31 8.81 7.30 -1.39
CA GLY A 31 8.79 8.73 -1.06
C GLY A 31 8.19 9.63 -2.14
N GLN A 32 7.71 9.08 -3.26
CA GLN A 32 7.04 9.84 -4.32
C GLN A 32 5.55 9.99 -4.01
N THR A 33 5.00 11.17 -4.25
CA THR A 33 3.54 11.41 -4.11
C THR A 33 2.74 10.87 -5.29
N TYR A 34 3.41 10.57 -6.41
CA TYR A 34 2.84 10.05 -7.64
C TYR A 34 3.74 8.98 -8.24
N VAL A 35 3.19 7.85 -8.67
CA VAL A 35 3.91 6.80 -9.41
C VAL A 35 3.09 6.37 -10.62
N GLY A 36 3.66 6.43 -11.83
CA GLY A 36 2.93 6.08 -13.05
C GLY A 36 3.41 6.84 -14.28
N ASN A 37 2.47 7.18 -15.17
CA ASN A 37 2.78 7.93 -16.38
C ASN A 37 3.24 9.35 -16.04
N GLY A 38 4.56 9.54 -15.99
CA GLY A 38 5.26 10.78 -15.63
C GLY A 38 5.25 11.85 -16.72
N GLY A 39 4.10 12.09 -17.36
CA GLY A 39 3.89 13.22 -18.26
C GLY A 39 3.61 14.52 -17.48
N LYS A 40 3.64 15.66 -18.16
CA LYS A 40 3.31 16.98 -17.59
C LYS A 40 1.88 17.08 -17.03
N ASP A 41 1.03 16.11 -17.35
CA ASP A 41 -0.41 16.15 -17.09
C ASP A 41 -0.91 15.09 -16.09
N HIS A 42 -0.04 14.44 -15.31
CA HIS A 42 -0.43 13.35 -14.38
C HIS A 42 -1.36 12.35 -15.09
N SER A 43 -0.95 11.91 -16.27
CA SER A 43 -1.80 11.14 -17.15
C SER A 43 -2.09 9.76 -16.53
N TYR A 44 -3.36 9.40 -16.52
CA TYR A 44 -3.80 8.11 -16.02
C TYR A 44 -3.21 6.93 -16.82
N PRO A 45 -3.11 5.73 -16.21
CA PRO A 45 -3.27 5.48 -14.79
C PRO A 45 -2.03 5.89 -13.97
N HIS A 46 -2.25 6.35 -12.74
CA HIS A 46 -1.19 6.67 -11.78
C HIS A 46 -1.63 6.38 -10.34
N LEU A 47 -0.65 6.11 -9.49
CA LEU A 47 -0.84 5.96 -8.06
C LEU A 47 -0.65 7.30 -7.37
N HIS A 48 -1.59 7.65 -6.50
CA HIS A 48 -1.46 8.72 -5.51
C HIS A 48 -1.05 8.11 -4.18
N CYS A 49 0.03 8.63 -3.60
CA CYS A 49 0.60 8.08 -2.38
C CYS A 49 0.83 9.18 -1.34
N GLY A 50 0.17 9.03 -0.20
CA GLY A 50 0.41 9.82 1.00
C GLY A 50 0.83 8.92 2.14
N SER A 51 1.19 9.50 3.28
CA SER A 51 1.57 8.72 4.45
C SER A 51 0.46 7.77 4.90
N ASN A 52 -0.81 8.15 4.70
CA ASN A 52 -1.98 7.42 5.20
C ASN A 52 -2.94 6.96 4.09
N PHE A 53 -2.57 7.15 2.81
CA PHE A 53 -3.44 6.77 1.70
C PHE A 53 -2.63 6.24 0.52
N PHE A 54 -3.22 5.32 -0.21
CA PHE A 54 -2.64 4.72 -1.39
C PHE A 54 -3.77 4.46 -2.39
N VAL A 55 -3.85 5.24 -3.46
CA VAL A 55 -5.00 5.25 -4.38
C VAL A 55 -4.55 5.08 -5.82
N LEU A 56 -5.16 4.14 -6.54
CA LEU A 56 -5.03 4.04 -7.98
C LEU A 56 -6.04 4.94 -8.67
N SER A 57 -5.53 5.83 -9.51
CA SER A 57 -6.31 6.65 -10.41
C SER A 57 -6.31 6.00 -11.79
N ARG A 58 -7.51 5.76 -12.33
CA ARG A 58 -7.79 4.98 -13.54
C ARG A 58 -8.01 5.87 -14.76
N THR A 59 -7.82 5.31 -15.95
CA THR A 59 -7.97 6.05 -17.22
C THR A 59 -9.38 6.59 -17.47
N ASP A 60 -10.40 5.98 -16.87
CA ASP A 60 -11.78 6.46 -16.90
C ASP A 60 -12.09 7.54 -15.85
N GLY A 61 -11.07 8.00 -15.10
CA GLY A 61 -11.23 8.95 -14.00
C GLY A 61 -11.65 8.31 -12.68
N GLY A 62 -11.83 6.98 -12.63
CA GLY A 62 -12.15 6.27 -11.39
C GLY A 62 -10.98 6.25 -10.40
N HIS A 63 -11.28 6.25 -9.11
CA HIS A 63 -10.30 6.12 -8.03
C HIS A 63 -10.56 4.86 -7.21
N THR A 64 -9.51 4.06 -6.99
CA THR A 64 -9.57 2.84 -6.17
C THR A 64 -8.62 2.97 -5.01
N ASP A 65 -9.15 2.98 -3.79
CA ASP A 65 -8.35 2.90 -2.57
C ASP A 65 -7.72 1.51 -2.46
N LEU A 66 -6.40 1.48 -2.35
CA LEU A 66 -5.56 0.29 -2.29
C LEU A 66 -5.00 0.05 -0.89
N THR A 67 -5.48 0.76 0.14
CA THR A 67 -5.22 0.37 1.54
C THR A 67 -5.80 -1.02 1.82
N ASP A 68 -6.90 -1.38 1.17
CA ASP A 68 -7.51 -2.72 1.16
C ASP A 68 -6.73 -3.72 0.28
N ALA A 69 -6.28 -4.81 0.89
CA ALA A 69 -5.54 -5.89 0.22
C ALA A 69 -6.34 -6.62 -0.86
N SER A 70 -7.66 -6.76 -0.68
CA SER A 70 -8.53 -7.48 -1.61
C SER A 70 -8.61 -6.74 -2.94
N LYS A 71 -8.71 -5.41 -2.88
CA LYS A 71 -8.72 -4.54 -4.06
C LYS A 71 -7.40 -4.56 -4.81
N ARG A 72 -6.27 -4.66 -4.09
CA ARG A 72 -4.95 -4.82 -4.72
C ARG A 72 -4.87 -6.11 -5.54
N GLN A 73 -5.38 -7.21 -4.98
CA GLN A 73 -5.38 -8.50 -5.67
C GLN A 73 -6.31 -8.49 -6.89
N GLU A 74 -7.51 -7.94 -6.76
CA GLU A 74 -8.47 -7.81 -7.86
C GLU A 74 -7.88 -7.07 -9.08
N ILE A 75 -7.16 -5.97 -8.85
CA ILE A 75 -6.49 -5.20 -9.92
C ILE A 75 -5.38 -6.01 -10.59
N LEU A 76 -4.64 -6.80 -9.81
CA LEU A 76 -3.57 -7.65 -10.34
C LEU A 76 -4.12 -8.83 -11.15
N ASP A 77 -5.31 -9.31 -10.84
CA ASP A 77 -5.96 -10.41 -11.56
C ASP A 77 -6.68 -9.91 -12.83
N ASN A 78 -7.19 -8.67 -12.81
CA ASN A 78 -7.95 -8.06 -13.91
C ASN A 78 -7.13 -7.04 -14.73
N LYS A 79 -5.96 -7.44 -15.23
CA LYS A 79 -4.94 -6.57 -15.86
C LYS A 79 -5.38 -5.81 -17.13
N THR A 80 -6.59 -5.97 -17.66
CA THR A 80 -6.86 -5.69 -19.09
C THR A 80 -8.10 -4.89 -19.47
N LYS A 81 -9.10 -4.63 -18.61
CA LYS A 81 -10.37 -4.08 -19.14
C LYS A 81 -10.92 -2.78 -18.54
N GLU A 82 -10.46 -2.32 -17.39
CA GLU A 82 -11.12 -1.15 -16.74
C GLU A 82 -10.17 -0.07 -16.24
N TYR A 83 -8.91 -0.42 -15.94
CA TYR A 83 -8.01 0.47 -15.20
C TYR A 83 -7.05 1.27 -16.11
N GLY A 84 -7.27 1.23 -17.43
CA GLY A 84 -6.27 1.58 -18.45
C GLY A 84 -5.31 0.43 -18.70
N ASP A 85 -4.60 0.44 -19.83
CA ASP A 85 -3.62 -0.61 -20.14
C ASP A 85 -2.45 -0.57 -19.13
N ALA A 86 -2.60 -1.32 -18.04
CA ALA A 86 -1.57 -1.57 -17.03
C ALA A 86 -0.36 -2.34 -17.60
N ARG A 87 -0.30 -2.61 -18.92
CA ARG A 87 0.88 -3.16 -19.59
C ARG A 87 1.94 -2.09 -19.91
N ARG A 88 1.68 -0.79 -19.66
CA ARG A 88 2.67 0.30 -19.75
C ARG A 88 2.89 1.21 -18.52
N PRO A 89 2.78 0.75 -17.25
CA PRO A 89 3.36 1.46 -16.10
C PRO A 89 4.19 0.50 -15.25
N ARG A 90 5.40 0.15 -15.72
CA ARG A 90 6.34 -0.75 -15.00
C ARG A 90 6.48 -0.41 -13.51
N ASP A 91 6.38 0.86 -13.18
CA ASP A 91 6.49 1.36 -11.82
C ASP A 91 5.24 1.01 -10.99
N ILE A 92 4.01 1.18 -11.51
CA ILE A 92 2.76 0.80 -10.80
C ILE A 92 2.73 -0.70 -10.51
N THR A 93 3.05 -1.55 -11.50
CA THR A 93 3.07 -3.00 -11.28
C THR A 93 4.11 -3.39 -10.23
N ARG A 94 5.30 -2.79 -10.27
CA ARG A 94 6.35 -3.04 -9.26
C ARG A 94 5.91 -2.64 -7.87
N VAL A 95 5.18 -1.53 -7.73
CA VAL A 95 4.60 -1.10 -6.45
C VAL A 95 3.58 -2.12 -5.93
N LEU A 96 2.60 -2.50 -6.76
CA LEU A 96 1.54 -3.42 -6.36
C LEU A 96 2.05 -4.83 -6.01
N THR A 97 3.03 -5.35 -6.76
CA THR A 97 3.63 -6.67 -6.47
C THR A 97 4.44 -6.66 -5.17
N ARG A 98 5.09 -5.54 -4.80
CA ARG A 98 5.80 -5.43 -3.51
C ARG A 98 4.85 -5.47 -2.32
N SER A 99 3.66 -4.88 -2.44
CA SER A 99 2.62 -4.95 -1.40
C SER A 99 2.16 -6.36 -1.10
N LEU A 100 2.17 -7.26 -2.08
CA LEU A 100 1.81 -8.66 -1.85
C LEU A 100 2.96 -9.45 -1.22
N TYR A 101 4.21 -9.17 -1.58
CA TYR A 101 5.35 -9.87 -1.02
C TYR A 101 5.54 -9.63 0.48
N SER A 102 5.23 -8.42 0.97
CA SER A 102 5.25 -8.11 2.41
C SER A 102 4.23 -8.93 3.21
N ILE A 103 3.07 -9.24 2.63
CA ILE A 103 2.00 -10.02 3.29
C ILE A 103 2.35 -11.50 3.34
N ILE A 104 2.95 -12.02 2.27
CA ILE A 104 3.35 -13.43 2.20
C ILE A 104 4.54 -13.71 3.13
N SER A 105 5.50 -12.78 3.26
CA SER A 105 6.66 -12.94 4.17
C SER A 105 6.34 -12.78 5.65
N THR A 106 5.13 -12.34 6.02
CA THR A 106 4.66 -12.30 7.41
C THR A 106 3.87 -13.55 7.82
N LEU A 107 3.70 -14.50 6.89
CA LEU A 107 3.01 -15.78 7.10
C LEU A 107 3.96 -16.99 7.19
N ASP A 108 5.28 -16.76 7.15
CA ASP A 108 6.34 -17.75 7.43
C ASP A 108 7.06 -17.42 8.76
#